data_AF-A0A7W6CQX2-F1
#
_entry.id   AF-A0A7W6CQX2-F1
#
_cell.length_a   1.000
_cell.length_b   1.000
_cell.length_c   1.000
_cell.angle_alpha   90.00
_cell.angle_beta   90.00
_cell.angle_gamma   90.00
#
_symmetry.space_group_name_H-M   'P 1'
#
loop_
_entity.id
_entity.type
_entity.pdbx_description
1 polymer ?
#
loop_
_entity_poly.entity_id
_entity_poly.type
_entity_poly.pdbx_seq_one_letter_code
_entity_poly.pdbx_strand_id
1 'polypeptide(L)' 'MSEAPAQSPACSRCRGVGLGIKRITTRKDGSIATISYDLKAECSACRGTGLEVMEVRRG' A
#
# COMPACT_ATOMS: atom_id res chain seq x y z
N MET A 1 -3.30 -28.93 -11.73
CA MET A 1 -4.04 -27.81 -11.11
C MET A 1 -3.00 -26.81 -10.67
N SER A 2 -2.90 -25.66 -11.36
CA SER A 2 -1.93 -24.63 -11.03
C SER A 2 -2.54 -23.75 -9.95
N GLU A 3 -2.19 -23.98 -8.69
CA GLU A 3 -2.46 -23.02 -7.61
C GLU A 3 -1.67 -21.75 -7.93
N ALA A 4 -2.37 -20.74 -8.45
CA ALA A 4 -1.83 -19.39 -8.44
C ALA A 4 -1.56 -19.05 -6.96
N PRO A 5 -0.37 -18.56 -6.60
CA PRO A 5 -0.13 -18.15 -5.23
C PRO A 5 -1.20 -17.12 -4.89
N ALA A 6 -1.89 -17.28 -3.75
CA ALA A 6 -2.82 -16.28 -3.25
C ALA A 6 -2.05 -14.98 -3.09
N GLN A 7 -2.08 -14.12 -4.12
CA GLN A 7 -1.37 -12.85 -4.09
C GLN A 7 -2.10 -12.01 -3.07
N SER A 8 -1.47 -11.80 -1.90
CA SER A 8 -1.99 -10.86 -0.92
C SER A 8 -2.30 -9.54 -1.64
N PRO A 9 -3.51 -8.98 -1.47
CA PRO A 9 -3.88 -7.77 -2.18
C PRO A 9 -2.89 -6.64 -1.86
N ALA A 10 -2.69 -5.74 -2.83
CA ALA A 10 -1.81 -4.60 -2.63
C ALA A 10 -2.29 -3.75 -1.45
N CYS A 11 -1.37 -3.30 -0.60
CA CYS A 11 -1.69 -2.48 0.55
C CYS A 11 -2.46 -1.24 0.10
N SER A 12 -3.70 -1.08 0.57
CA SER A 12 -4.58 0.04 0.22
C SER A 12 -4.00 1.41 0.60
N ARG A 13 -3.14 1.45 1.64
CA ARG A 13 -2.51 2.68 2.13
C ARG A 13 -1.39 3.18 1.22
N CYS A 14 -0.40 2.35 0.90
CA CYS A 14 0.71 2.74 0.02
C CYS A 14 0.52 2.30 -1.43
N ARG A 15 -0.65 1.75 -1.78
CA ARG A 15 -1.01 1.26 -3.11
C ARG A 15 0.02 0.28 -3.70
N GLY A 16 0.52 -0.65 -2.90
CA GLY A 16 1.52 -1.62 -3.38
C GLY A 16 2.98 -1.19 -3.25
N VAL A 17 3.27 0.09 -2.94
CA VAL A 17 4.65 0.62 -3.04
C VAL A 17 5.54 0.24 -1.85
N GLY A 18 4.96 0.02 -0.66
CA GLY A 18 5.72 -0.26 0.56
C GLY A 18 6.26 0.98 1.27
N LEU A 19 6.17 2.16 0.65
CA LEU A 19 6.66 3.42 1.21
C LEU A 19 5.57 4.26 1.86
N GLY A 20 5.95 5.08 2.83
CA GLY A 20 5.08 6.05 3.48
C GLY A 20 4.65 7.13 2.50
N ILE A 21 3.36 7.46 2.48
CA ILE A 21 2.86 8.58 1.67
C ILE A 21 3.21 9.89 2.35
N LYS A 22 4.01 10.72 1.67
CA LYS A 22 4.37 12.07 2.13
C LYS A 22 3.32 13.10 1.74
N ARG A 23 2.78 13.00 0.52
CA ARG A 23 1.79 13.94 0.00
C ARG A 23 0.91 13.29 -1.05
N ILE A 24 -0.38 13.64 -1.03
CA ILE A 24 -1.32 13.35 -2.10
C ILE A 24 -1.74 14.68 -2.70
N THR A 25 -1.53 14.85 -4.00
CA THR A 25 -2.03 15.99 -4.76
C THR A 25 -3.31 15.57 -5.46
N THR A 26 -4.39 16.30 -5.22
CA THR A 26 -5.69 16.06 -5.88
C THR A 26 -5.94 17.06 -7.00
N ARG A 27 -6.66 16.64 -8.03
CA ARG A 27 -7.15 17.50 -9.10
C ARG A 27 -8.40 18.26 -8.63
N LYS A 28 -8.87 19.23 -9.43
CA LYS A 28 -10.08 20.01 -9.14
C LYS A 28 -11.36 19.16 -9.07
N ASP A 29 -11.37 18.01 -9.74
CA ASP A 29 -12.48 17.04 -9.72
C ASP A 29 -12.44 16.09 -8.50
N GLY A 30 -11.46 16.26 -7.60
CA GLY A 30 -11.28 15.41 -6.41
C GLY A 30 -10.52 14.10 -6.67
N SER A 31 -10.20 13.77 -7.92
CA SER A 31 -9.37 12.61 -8.23
C SER A 31 -7.91 12.83 -7.82
N ILE A 32 -7.18 11.75 -7.56
CA ILE A 32 -5.76 11.84 -7.22
C ILE A 32 -4.97 12.17 -8.49
N ALA A 33 -4.25 13.29 -8.47
CA ALA A 33 -3.32 13.68 -9.53
C ALA A 33 -2.01 12.90 -9.40
N THR A 34 -1.37 13.00 -8.23
CA THR A 34 -0.06 12.41 -7.94
C THR A 34 0.05 12.05 -6.47
N ILE A 35 0.87 11.03 -6.18
CA ILE A 35 1.23 10.62 -4.83
C ILE A 35 2.75 10.70 -4.72
N SER A 36 3.23 11.45 -3.75
CA SER A 36 4.65 11.51 -3.40
C SER A 36 4.91 10.60 -2.22
N TYR A 37 5.79 9.63 -2.41
CA TYR A 37 6.24 8.72 -1.36
C TYR A 37 7.51 9.26 -0.70
N ASP A 38 7.67 8.97 0.58
CA ASP A 38 8.92 9.18 1.28
C ASP A 38 9.83 7.96 1.07
N LEU A 39 10.99 8.16 0.43
CA LEU A 39 11.95 7.09 0.19
C LEU A 39 12.68 6.64 1.47
N LYS A 40 12.61 7.43 2.56
CA LYS A 40 13.24 7.12 3.84
C LYS A 40 12.27 6.55 4.87
N ALA A 41 10.96 6.61 4.59
CA ALA A 41 9.95 6.12 5.51
C ALA A 41 9.16 4.98 4.85
N GLU A 42 9.05 3.86 5.56
CA GLU A 42 8.24 2.74 5.13
C GLU A 42 6.76 2.98 5.46
N CYS A 43 5.88 2.34 4.69
CA CYS A 43 4.45 2.34 4.98
C CYS A 43 4.22 1.58 6.28
N SER A 44 3.72 2.27 7.32
CA SER A 44 3.46 1.67 8.63
C SER A 44 2.41 0.55 8.59
N ALA A 45 1.48 0.59 7.62
CA ALA A 45 0.43 -0.42 7.51
C ALA A 45 0.94 -1.75 6.98
N CYS A 46 1.81 -1.75 5.97
CA CYS A 46 2.39 -2.97 5.40
C CYS A 46 3.83 -3.24 5.83
N ARG A 47 4.42 -2.38 6.67
CA ARG A 47 5.81 -2.47 7.15
C ARG A 47 6.81 -2.67 6.00
N GLY A 48 6.73 -1.82 4.99
CA GLY A 48 7.65 -1.89 3.84
C GLY A 48 7.28 -2.91 2.76
N THR A 49 6.39 -3.87 3.04
CA THR A 49 6.14 -5.00 2.11
C THR A 49 5.31 -4.65 0.87
N GLY A 50 4.56 -3.55 0.92
CA GLY A 50 3.64 -3.16 -0.15
C GLY A 50 2.36 -4.00 -0.21
N LEU A 51 2.23 -5.08 0.56
CA LEU A 51 1.08 -5.98 0.53
C LEU A 51 0.21 -5.79 1.78
N GLU A 52 -1.08 -6.10 1.69
CA GLU A 52 -1.91 -6.19 2.87
C GLU A 52 -1.38 -7.31 3.76
N VAL A 53 -0.90 -6.92 4.95
CA VAL A 53 -0.64 -7.85 6.03
C VAL A 53 -1.99 -8.29 6.57
N MET A 54 -2.44 -9.47 6.17
CA MET A 54 -3.52 -10.15 6.89
C MET A 54 -3.03 -10.35 8.32
N GLU A 55 -3.53 -9.56 9.27
CA GLU A 55 -3.39 -9.87 10.68
C GLU A 55 -4.09 -11.20 10.91
N VAL A 56 -3.31 -12.27 11.02
CA VAL A 56 -3.80 -13.53 11.57
C VAL A 56 -4.22 -13.22 13.00
N ARG A 57 -5.50 -12.91 13.19
CA ARG A 57 -6.14 -12.92 14.50
C ARG A 57 -6.05 -14.36 14.99
N ARG A 58 -4.95 -14.69 15.67
CA ARG A 58 -4.86 -15.87 16.54
C ARG A 58 -5.84 -15.63 17.68
N GLY A 59 -7.06 -16.12 17.51
CA GLY A 59 -7.97 -16.42 18.62
C GLY A 59 -7.53 -17.67 19.35
#